data_AF-A0A7X7TTZ2-F1
#
_entry.id   AF-A0A7X7TTZ2-F1
#
_cell.length_a   1.000
_cell.length_b   1.000
_cell.length_c   1.000
_cell.angle_alpha   90.00
_cell.angle_beta   90.00
_cell.angle_gamma   90.00
#
_symmetry.space_group_name_H-M   'P 1'
#
loop_
_entity.id
_entity.type
_entity.pdbx_description
1 polymer ?
#
loop_
_entity_poly.entity_id
_entity_poly.type
_entity_poly.pdbx_seq_one_letter_code
_entity_poly.pdbx_strand_id
1 'polypeptide(L)'
;MFVLGNLFSAIGIVLRVFIDIETAVIIISAILSWIPGIQQFGFYHFLRRLSDLIERPLRRFIPNIGYVDITPIIAILILIFIDQFLAQTLIDLGLRLR
;
A
#
# COMPACT_ATOMS: atom_id res chain seq x y z
N MET A 1 16.35 17.76 19.81
CA MET A 1 17.40 16.71 19.90
C MET A 1 17.60 16.09 18.52
N PHE A 2 18.65 16.51 17.82
CA PHE A 2 18.95 16.09 16.45
C PHE A 2 18.83 14.58 16.18
N VAL A 3 19.29 13.73 17.11
CA VAL A 3 19.22 12.25 16.98
C VAL A 3 17.77 11.75 16.91
N LEU A 4 16.90 12.20 17.82
CA LEU A 4 15.49 11.80 17.83
C LEU A 4 14.77 12.32 16.58
N GLY A 5 15.05 13.57 16.18
CA GLY A 5 14.49 14.14 14.97
C GLY A 5 14.80 13.31 13.71
N ASN A 6 16.07 12.90 13.55
CA ASN A 6 16.48 12.02 12.45
C ASN A 6 15.81 10.66 12.48
N LEU A 7 15.64 10.07 13.68
CA LEU A 7 14.98 8.77 13.83
C LEU A 7 13.53 8.83 13.36
N PHE A 8 12.74 9.80 13.83
CA PHE A 8 11.33 9.94 13.44
C PHE A 8 11.17 10.22 11.94
N SER A 9 12.00 11.12 11.38
CA SER A 9 11.98 11.37 9.93
C SER A 9 12.33 10.11 9.13
N ALA A 10 13.33 9.34 9.55
CA ALA A 10 13.72 8.11 8.85
C ALA A 10 12.59 7.06 8.88
N ILE A 11 11.93 6.87 10.03
CA ILE A 11 10.80 5.93 10.15
C ILE A 11 9.65 6.38 9.24
N GLY A 12 9.30 7.67 9.25
CA GLY A 12 8.24 8.20 8.40
C GLY A 12 8.53 8.02 6.90
N ILE A 13 9.78 8.25 6.47
CA ILE A 13 10.20 8.06 5.08
C ILE A 13 10.15 6.57 4.68
N VAL A 14 10.66 5.66 5.51
CA VAL A 14 10.61 4.22 5.23
C VAL A 14 9.17 3.73 5.12
N LEU A 15 8.28 4.20 6.00
CA LEU A 15 6.86 3.90 5.94
C LEU A 15 6.23 4.41 4.63
N ARG A 16 6.50 5.65 4.23
CA ARG A 16 6.02 6.22 2.96
C ARG A 16 6.47 5.39 1.75
N VAL A 17 7.76 5.03 1.70
CA VAL A 17 8.29 4.19 0.61
C VAL A 17 7.59 2.83 0.56
N PHE A 18 7.34 2.20 1.71
CA PHE A 18 6.58 0.95 1.75
C PHE A 18 5.16 1.13 1.20
N ILE A 19 4.47 2.21 1.60
CA ILE A 19 3.13 2.54 1.12
C ILE A 19 3.12 2.77 -0.40
N ASP A 20 4.09 3.50 -0.93
CA ASP A 20 4.21 3.78 -2.37
C ASP A 20 4.41 2.47 -3.17
N ILE A 21 5.28 1.58 -2.67
CA ILE A 21 5.54 0.27 -3.29
C ILE A 21 4.29 -0.58 -3.28
N GLU A 22 3.61 -0.73 -2.14
CA GLU A 22 2.37 -1.52 -2.04
C GLU A 22 1.26 -0.95 -2.94
N THR A 23 1.12 0.37 -2.98
CA THR A 23 0.17 1.05 -3.87
C THR A 23 0.46 0.72 -5.33
N ALA A 24 1.72 0.79 -5.76
CA ALA A 24 2.12 0.45 -7.13
C ALA A 24 1.84 -1.03 -7.45
N VAL A 25 2.18 -1.94 -6.54
CA VAL A 25 1.93 -3.38 -6.70
C VAL A 25 0.44 -3.67 -6.84
N ILE A 26 -0.41 -3.08 -5.99
CA ILE A 26 -1.87 -3.20 -6.06
C ILE A 26 -2.39 -2.71 -7.42
N ILE A 27 -1.96 -1.53 -7.88
CA ILE A 27 -2.37 -0.97 -9.17
C ILE A 27 -1.97 -1.90 -10.32
N ILE A 28 -0.71 -2.36 -10.36
CA ILE A 28 -0.22 -3.25 -11.41
C ILE A 28 -1.01 -4.57 -11.38
N SER A 29 -1.18 -5.17 -10.21
CA SER A 29 -1.93 -6.42 -10.00
C SER A 29 -3.39 -6.30 -10.47
N ALA A 30 -4.05 -5.19 -10.14
CA ALA A 30 -5.42 -4.89 -10.54
C ALA A 30 -5.54 -4.72 -12.06
N ILE A 31 -4.64 -3.95 -12.69
CA ILE A 31 -4.63 -3.75 -14.15
C ILE A 31 -4.38 -5.09 -14.85
N LEU A 32 -3.38 -5.85 -14.41
CA LEU A 32 -3.08 -7.17 -14.98
C LEU A 32 -4.27 -8.12 -14.85
N SER A 33 -5.05 -8.06 -13.77
CA SER A 33 -6.21 -8.96 -13.58
C SER A 33 -7.24 -8.90 -14.71
N TRP A 34 -7.30 -7.78 -15.46
CA TRP A 34 -8.19 -7.59 -16.60
C TRP A 34 -7.63 -8.09 -17.94
N ILE A 35 -6.33 -8.43 -17.98
CA ILE A 35 -5.69 -8.97 -19.18
C ILE A 35 -5.99 -10.46 -19.28
N PRO A 36 -6.71 -10.92 -20.32
CA PRO A 36 -7.03 -12.33 -20.48
C PRO A 36 -5.76 -13.16 -20.66
N GLY A 37 -5.66 -14.28 -19.93
CA GLY A 37 -4.54 -15.20 -20.04
C GLY A 37 -3.28 -14.76 -19.30
N ILE A 38 -3.23 -13.58 -18.67
CA ILE A 38 -2.06 -13.22 -17.84
C ILE A 38 -1.97 -14.10 -16.59
N GLN A 39 -3.10 -14.64 -16.11
CA GLN A 39 -3.17 -15.39 -14.87
C GLN A 39 -2.38 -16.70 -14.90
N GLN A 40 -1.95 -17.16 -16.08
CA GLN A 40 -1.13 -18.37 -16.25
C GLN A 40 0.36 -18.15 -15.96
N PHE A 41 0.83 -16.90 -15.86
CA PHE A 41 2.24 -16.59 -15.66
C PHE A 41 2.59 -16.46 -14.17
N GLY A 42 3.73 -17.04 -13.77
CA GLY A 42 4.21 -16.97 -12.38
C GLY A 42 4.40 -15.56 -11.83
N PHE A 43 4.76 -14.60 -12.70
CA PHE A 43 4.90 -13.19 -12.34
C PHE A 43 3.58 -12.56 -11.86
N TYR A 44 2.46 -12.90 -12.50
CA TYR A 44 1.14 -12.44 -12.04
C TYR A 44 0.84 -12.93 -10.63
N HIS A 45 1.09 -14.21 -10.34
CA HIS A 45 0.89 -14.77 -9.00
C HIS A 45 1.83 -14.20 -7.95
N PHE A 46 3.03 -13.76 -8.35
CA PHE A 46 3.94 -13.06 -7.46
C PHE A 46 3.38 -11.68 -7.08
N LEU A 47 3.00 -10.87 -8.06
CA LEU A 47 2.37 -9.56 -7.81
C LEU A 47 1.07 -9.69 -7.02
N ARG A 48 0.24 -10.68 -7.33
CA ARG A 48 -1.00 -10.93 -6.59
C ARG A 48 -0.76 -11.29 -5.13
N ARG A 49 0.27 -12.11 -4.85
CA ARG A 49 0.67 -12.44 -3.47
C ARG A 49 1.21 -11.23 -2.71
N LEU A 50 1.92 -10.33 -3.38
CA LEU A 50 2.35 -9.09 -2.78
C LEU A 50 1.15 -8.18 -2.49
N SER A 51 0.27 -7.92 -3.46
CA SER A 51 -0.93 -7.09 -3.23
C SER A 51 -1.84 -7.66 -2.14
N ASP A 52 -1.88 -8.98 -2.00
CA ASP A 52 -2.65 -9.67 -0.97
C ASP A 52 -2.16 -9.40 0.47
N LEU A 53 -0.96 -8.83 0.67
CA LEU A 53 -0.53 -8.39 2.01
C LEU A 53 -1.53 -7.41 2.62
N ILE A 54 -2.04 -6.48 1.81
CA ILE A 54 -3.02 -5.47 2.22
C ILE A 54 -4.44 -5.87 1.79
N GLU A 55 -4.63 -6.42 0.58
CA GLU A 55 -5.97 -6.72 0.08
C GLU A 55 -6.63 -7.91 0.79
N ARG A 56 -5.88 -8.96 1.16
CA ARG A 56 -6.44 -10.18 1.76
C ARG A 56 -7.18 -9.93 3.08
N PRO A 57 -6.67 -9.16 4.05
CA PRO A 57 -7.44 -8.83 5.24
C PRO A 57 -8.67 -7.97 4.90
N LEU A 58 -8.59 -7.09 3.91
CA LEU A 58 -9.69 -6.22 3.51
C LEU A 58 -10.85 -6.99 2.85
N ARG A 59 -10.56 -8.01 2.03
CA ARG A 59 -11.56 -8.92 1.43
C ARG A 59 -12.43 -9.65 2.45
N ARG A 60 -12.02 -9.73 3.72
CA ARG A 60 -12.85 -10.31 4.80
C ARG A 60 -14.03 -9.40 5.16
N PHE A 61 -13.89 -8.10 4.92
CA PHE A 61 -14.89 -7.08 5.24
C PHE A 61 -15.59 -6.54 4.00
N ILE A 62 -14.92 -6.57 2.85
CA ILE A 62 -15.41 -6.06 1.58
C ILE A 62 -15.93 -7.25 0.75
N PRO A 63 -17.26 -7.39 0.57
CA PRO A 63 -17.81 -8.40 -0.31
C PRO A 63 -17.49 -8.08 -1.78
N ASN A 64 -17.31 -9.12 -2.59
CA ASN A 64 -17.19 -8.95 -4.04
C ASN A 64 -18.53 -8.40 -4.59
N ILE A 65 -18.48 -7.26 -5.28
CA ILE A 65 -19.67 -6.68 -5.91
C ILE A 65 -19.77 -7.22 -7.34
N GLY A 66 -20.49 -8.31 -7.50
CA GLY A 66 -20.62 -9.01 -8.79
C GLY A 66 -19.29 -9.58 -9.26
N TYR A 67 -18.88 -9.25 -10.49
CA TYR A 67 -17.61 -9.69 -11.08
C TYR A 67 -16.45 -8.71 -10.86
N VAL A 68 -16.71 -7.55 -10.24
CA VAL A 68 -15.71 -6.49 -10.04
C VAL A 68 -15.24 -6.50 -8.60
N ASP A 69 -13.93 -6.65 -8.44
CA ASP A 69 -13.26 -6.57 -7.17
C ASP A 69 -12.92 -5.11 -6.84
N ILE A 70 -13.65 -4.53 -5.89
CA ILE A 70 -13.43 -3.15 -5.44
C ILE A 70 -12.37 -3.04 -4.35
N THR A 71 -11.83 -4.18 -3.87
CA THR A 71 -10.81 -4.22 -2.80
C THR A 71 -9.58 -3.38 -3.14
N PRO A 72 -9.01 -3.42 -4.36
CA PRO A 72 -7.83 -2.63 -4.71
C PRO A 72 -8.04 -1.13 -4.48
N ILE A 73 -9.23 -0.62 -4.84
CA ILE A 73 -9.56 0.80 -4.67
C ILE A 73 -9.60 1.16 -3.18
N ILE A 74 -10.27 0.35 -2.37
CA ILE A 74 -10.36 0.59 -0.92
C ILE A 74 -8.99 0.46 -0.26
N ALA A 75 -8.17 -0.50 -0.68
CA ALA A 75 -6.80 -0.66 -0.19
C ALA A 75 -5.95 0.59 -0.48
N ILE A 76 -6.00 1.11 -1.71
CA ILE A 76 -5.30 2.35 -2.09
C ILE A 76 -5.77 3.53 -1.25
N LEU A 77 -7.08 3.69 -1.03
CA LEU A 77 -7.60 4.79 -0.20
C LEU A 77 -7.11 4.72 1.25
N ILE A 78 -7.04 3.51 1.82
CA ILE A 78 -6.50 3.29 3.17
C ILE A 78 -4.99 3.61 3.19
N LEU A 79 -4.24 3.17 2.19
CA LEU A 79 -2.81 3.44 2.07
C LEU A 79 -2.53 4.95 1.95
N ILE A 80 -3.29 5.67 1.13
CA ILE A 80 -3.23 7.15 1.03
C ILE A 80 -3.50 7.78 2.40
N PHE A 81 -4.53 7.32 3.11
CA PHE A 81 -4.83 7.84 4.44
C PHE A 81 -3.68 7.61 5.42
N ILE A 82 -3.09 6.40 5.45
CA ILE A 82 -1.97 6.08 6.33
C ILE A 82 -0.75 6.93 5.98
N ASP A 83 -0.47 7.17 4.70
CA ASP A 83 0.64 8.03 4.30
C ASP A 83 0.44 9.48 4.76
N GLN A 84 -0.73 10.05 4.45
CA GLN A 84 -1.02 11.44 4.76
C GLN A 84 -1.18 11.70 6.26
N PHE A 85 -1.66 10.71 7.00
CA PHE A 85 -1.81 10.83 8.45
C PHE A 85 -0.54 10.41 9.18
N LEU A 86 -0.17 9.13 9.11
CA LEU A 86 0.88 8.55 9.96
C LEU A 86 2.28 8.87 9.45
N ALA A 87 2.57 8.62 8.17
CA ALA A 87 3.92 8.85 7.63
C ALA A 87 4.28 10.34 7.68
N GLN A 88 3.36 11.22 7.27
CA GLN A 88 3.55 12.67 7.36
C GLN A 88 3.73 13.14 8.81
N THR A 89 2.93 12.65 9.76
CA THR A 89 3.08 13.02 11.18
C THR A 89 4.45 12.63 11.73
N LEU A 90 4.98 11.46 11.37
CA LEU A 90 6.32 11.02 11.79
C LEU A 90 7.41 11.91 11.20
N ILE A 91 7.28 12.29 9.93
CA ILE A 91 8.23 13.20 9.27
C ILE A 91 8.20 14.57 9.94
N ASP A 92 7.01 15.15 10.14
CA ASP A 92 6.82 16.46 10.76
C ASP A 92 7.31 16.48 12.21
N LEU A 93 7.05 15.41 12.97
CA LEU A 93 7.59 15.25 14.33
C LEU A 93 9.12 15.24 14.30
N GLY A 94 9.72 14.51 13.36
CA GLY A 94 11.16 14.49 13.18
C GLY A 94 11.74 15.87 12.86
N LEU A 95 11.07 16.65 12.01
CA LEU A 95 11.46 18.02 11.69
C LEU A 95 11.35 18.97 12.89
N ARG A 96 10.29 18.84 13.71
CA ARG A 96 10.10 19.66 14.93
C ARG A 96 11.09 19.32 16.05
N LEU A 97 11.56 18.08 16.10
CA LEU A 97 12.48 17.59 17.13
C LEU A 97 13.96 17.82 16.79
N ARG A 98 14.28 18.24 15.57
CA ARG A 98 15.64 18.65 15.19
C ARG A 98 16.02 19.93 15.92
#